data_AF-A0A060BML9-F1
#
_entry.id   AF-A0A060BML9-F1
#
_cell.length_a   1.000
_cell.length_b   1.000
_cell.length_c   1.000
_cell.angle_alpha   90.00
_cell.angle_beta   90.00
_cell.angle_gamma   90.00
#
_symmetry.space_group_name_H-M   'P 1'
#
loop_
_entity.id
_entity.type
_entity.pdbx_description
1 polymer ?
#
loop_
_entity_poly.entity_id
_entity_poly.type
_entity_poly.pdbx_seq_one_letter_code
_entity_poly.pdbx_strand_id
1 'polypeptide(L)'
;MQYFYDNHYVSGTNGQFRPNEDLTREGVAAIVNNMLGEDTPVAATNFSDVKGRWSERAVSSLVDKQIMKGYSNGTFKPQQKVTREEFAVIAYNYMNYKGMSSSKNGCSLCR
;
A
#
# COMPACT_ATOMS: atom_id res chain seq x y z
N MET A 1 -9.37 7.12 -16.53
CA MET A 1 -8.46 5.99 -16.25
C MET A 1 -7.02 6.25 -16.71
N GLN A 2 -6.82 6.92 -17.86
CA GLN A 2 -5.49 7.31 -18.36
C GLN A 2 -4.65 8.09 -17.33
N TYR A 3 -5.26 9.00 -16.56
CA TYR A 3 -4.55 9.78 -15.53
C TYR A 3 -3.75 8.93 -14.54
N PHE A 4 -4.30 7.82 -14.04
CA PHE A 4 -3.60 6.98 -13.06
C PHE A 4 -2.45 6.17 -13.67
N TYR A 5 -2.52 5.93 -14.99
CA TYR A 5 -1.43 5.35 -15.76
C TYR A 5 -0.30 6.34 -15.99
N ASP A 6 -0.65 7.55 -16.44
CA ASP A 6 0.31 8.59 -16.78
C ASP A 6 1.11 9.05 -15.56
N ASN A 7 0.46 9.07 -14.39
CA ASN A 7 1.11 9.38 -13.12
C ASN A 7 1.78 8.17 -12.45
N HIS A 8 1.84 7.02 -13.14
CA HIS A 8 2.46 5.77 -12.66
C HIS A 8 1.89 5.22 -11.34
N TYR A 9 0.70 5.64 -10.92
CA TYR A 9 0.10 5.21 -9.65
C TYR A 9 -0.39 3.77 -9.69
N VAL A 10 -0.84 3.29 -10.84
CA VAL A 10 -1.32 1.91 -11.00
C VAL A 10 -0.68 1.29 -12.21
N SER A 11 0.04 0.20 -11.98
CA SER A 11 0.52 -0.68 -13.03
C SER A 11 -0.39 -1.90 -13.13
N GLY A 12 -1.00 -2.09 -14.29
CA GLY A 12 -1.80 -3.27 -14.58
C GLY A 12 -0.96 -4.54 -14.82
N THR A 13 -1.51 -5.71 -14.49
CA THR A 13 -0.90 -6.99 -14.88
C THR A 13 -0.94 -7.11 -16.41
N ASN A 14 0.21 -7.40 -17.04
CA ASN A 14 0.34 -7.45 -18.51
C ASN A 14 -0.10 -6.16 -19.23
N GLY A 15 0.07 -5.00 -18.61
CA GLY A 15 -0.25 -3.70 -19.19
C GLY A 15 -1.74 -3.33 -19.18
N GLN A 16 -2.59 -4.08 -18.47
CA GLN A 16 -4.04 -3.82 -18.39
C GLN A 16 -4.49 -3.51 -16.95
N PHE A 17 -5.28 -2.46 -16.77
CA PHE A 17 -5.66 -1.92 -15.45
C PHE A 17 -6.60 -2.82 -14.67
N ARG A 18 -7.49 -3.47 -15.42
CA ARG A 18 -8.54 -4.34 -14.89
C ARG A 18 -9.32 -3.67 -13.74
N PRO A 19 -10.05 -2.57 -14.02
CA PRO A 19 -10.71 -1.75 -12.98
C PRO A 19 -11.80 -2.49 -12.21
N ASN A 20 -12.33 -3.56 -12.80
CA ASN A 20 -13.42 -4.36 -12.25
C ASN A 20 -12.89 -5.66 -11.62
N GLU A 21 -11.57 -5.91 -11.64
CA GLU A 21 -10.98 -7.05 -10.94
C GLU A 21 -10.79 -6.70 -9.46
N ASP A 22 -11.05 -7.67 -8.59
CA ASP A 22 -10.84 -7.49 -7.16
C ASP A 22 -9.37 -7.19 -6.85
N LEU A 23 -9.14 -6.19 -6.01
CA LEU A 23 -7.79 -5.78 -5.65
C LEU A 23 -7.19 -6.72 -4.61
N THR A 24 -6.02 -7.27 -4.92
CA THR A 24 -5.24 -8.12 -4.00
C THR A 24 -4.36 -7.28 -3.08
N ARG A 25 -3.94 -7.87 -1.96
CA ARG A 25 -3.03 -7.21 -1.00
C ARG A 25 -1.71 -6.78 -1.65
N GLU A 26 -1.16 -7.60 -2.53
CA GLU A 26 0.04 -7.25 -3.30
C GLU A 26 -0.21 -6.11 -4.30
N GLY A 27 -1.41 -6.05 -4.90
CA GLY A 27 -1.82 -4.95 -5.77
C GLY A 27 -1.89 -3.63 -5.02
N VAL A 28 -2.52 -3.61 -3.82
CA VAL A 28 -2.53 -2.41 -2.96
C VAL A 28 -1.11 -2.00 -2.60
N ALA A 29 -0.26 -2.96 -2.22
CA ALA A 29 1.11 -2.66 -1.83
C ALA A 29 1.88 -1.97 -2.98
N ALA A 30 1.75 -2.48 -4.20
CA ALA A 30 2.38 -1.88 -5.37
C ALA A 30 1.87 -0.45 -5.63
N ILE A 31 0.56 -0.24 -5.59
CA ILE A 31 -0.06 1.08 -5.81
C ILE A 31 0.45 2.08 -4.78
N VAL A 32 0.43 1.74 -3.50
CA VAL A 32 0.86 2.65 -2.44
C VAL A 32 2.36 2.91 -2.51
N ASN A 33 3.18 1.91 -2.86
CA ASN A 33 4.61 2.11 -3.07
C ASN A 33 4.89 3.04 -4.26
N ASN A 34 4.15 2.91 -5.36
CA ASN A 34 4.27 3.81 -6.50
C ASN A 34 3.84 5.24 -6.15
N MET A 35 2.79 5.41 -5.33
CA MET A 35 2.37 6.72 -4.81
C MET A 35 3.43 7.37 -3.90
N LEU A 36 4.21 6.57 -3.17
CA LEU A 36 5.34 7.09 -2.39
C LEU A 36 6.47 7.61 -3.29
N GLY A 37 6.59 7.10 -4.52
CA GLY A 37 7.65 7.47 -5.47
C GLY A 37 9.04 7.08 -5.00
N GLU A 38 9.14 6.10 -4.09
CA GLU A 38 10.41 5.67 -3.51
C GLU A 38 10.90 4.38 -4.18
N ASP A 39 12.04 4.48 -4.88
CA ASP A 39 12.83 3.33 -5.32
C ASP A 39 13.65 2.81 -4.14
N THR A 40 12.97 2.16 -3.20
CA THR A 40 13.65 1.50 -2.09
C THR A 40 14.38 0.25 -2.60
N PRO A 41 15.65 0.04 -2.21
CA PRO A 41 16.31 -1.24 -2.45
C PRO A 41 15.48 -2.35 -1.80
N VAL A 42 15.48 -3.54 -2.40
CA VAL A 42 14.73 -4.69 -1.88
C VAL A 42 15.29 -5.05 -0.50
N ALA A 43 14.64 -4.56 0.55
CA ALA A 43 14.92 -4.98 1.91
C ALA A 43 14.42 -6.43 2.07
N ALA A 44 15.17 -7.22 2.84
CA ALA A 44 14.84 -8.62 3.04
C ALA A 44 13.52 -8.74 3.80
N THR A 45 12.48 -9.24 3.13
CA THR A 45 11.21 -9.52 3.78
C THR A 45 11.29 -10.80 4.62
N ASN A 46 10.64 -10.78 5.79
CA ASN A 46 10.48 -11.97 6.62
C ASN A 46 9.33 -12.87 6.15
N PHE A 47 8.54 -12.44 5.16
CA PHE A 47 7.38 -13.19 4.66
C PHE A 47 7.80 -14.25 3.64
N SER A 48 7.62 -15.53 3.98
CA SER A 48 8.01 -16.66 3.11
C SER A 48 7.21 -16.71 1.81
N ASP A 49 5.98 -16.20 1.80
CA ASP A 49 5.05 -16.18 0.67
C ASP A 49 5.23 -14.96 -0.26
N VAL A 50 6.16 -14.07 0.06
CA VAL A 50 6.47 -12.85 -0.71
C VAL A 50 7.83 -12.92 -1.39
N LYS A 51 8.78 -13.67 -0.82
CA LYS A 51 10.12 -13.84 -1.40
C LYS A 51 10.05 -14.31 -2.85
N GLY A 52 10.75 -13.61 -3.75
CA GLY A 52 10.78 -13.89 -5.18
C GLY A 52 9.58 -13.39 -5.98
N ARG A 53 8.62 -12.69 -5.35
CA ARG A 53 7.49 -12.06 -6.07
C ARG A 53 7.86 -10.66 -6.55
N TRP A 54 7.20 -10.23 -7.62
CA TRP A 54 7.31 -8.86 -8.13
C TRP A 54 6.93 -7.80 -7.08
N SER A 55 6.05 -8.16 -6.13
CA SER A 55 5.58 -7.30 -5.04
C SER A 55 6.52 -7.27 -3.83
N GLU A 56 7.61 -8.03 -3.83
CA GLU A 56 8.51 -8.16 -2.69
C GLU A 56 9.06 -6.83 -2.19
N ARG A 57 9.55 -6.00 -3.12
CA ARG A 57 10.06 -4.66 -2.82
C ARG A 57 9.00 -3.78 -2.16
N ALA A 58 7.81 -3.73 -2.78
CA ALA A 58 6.71 -2.89 -2.32
C ALA A 58 6.23 -3.33 -0.94
N VAL A 59 6.08 -4.64 -0.73
CA VAL A 59 5.67 -5.20 0.56
C VAL A 59 6.68 -4.90 1.64
N SER A 60 7.99 -5.11 1.38
CA SER A 60 9.02 -4.82 2.39
C SER A 60 9.01 -3.34 2.76
N SER A 61 9.05 -2.45 1.77
CA SER A 61 9.02 -0.99 1.98
C SER A 61 7.83 -0.54 2.84
N LEU A 62 6.63 -1.01 2.52
CA LEU A 62 5.42 -0.61 3.25
C LEU A 62 5.33 -1.21 4.64
N VAL A 63 5.92 -2.38 4.87
CA VAL A 63 5.96 -3.02 6.20
C VAL A 63 6.98 -2.31 7.08
N ASP A 64 8.15 -1.96 6.53
CA ASP A 64 9.18 -1.18 7.22
C ASP A 64 8.65 0.20 7.65
N LYS A 65 7.82 0.82 6.81
CA LYS A 65 7.15 2.10 7.09
C LYS A 65 5.89 1.98 7.95
N GLN A 66 5.55 0.77 8.40
CA GLN A 66 4.35 0.47 9.19
C GLN A 66 3.02 0.84 8.51
N ILE A 67 3.02 0.99 7.18
CA ILE A 67 1.81 1.30 6.39
C ILE A 67 0.96 0.03 6.24
N MET A 68 1.63 -1.09 5.95
CA MET A 68 1.01 -2.41 5.88
C MET A 68 1.62 -3.34 6.93
N LYS A 69 0.88 -4.40 7.29
CA LYS A 69 1.33 -5.43 8.22
C LYS A 69 1.01 -6.81 7.67
N GLY A 70 1.92 -7.75 7.88
CA GLY A 70 1.64 -9.17 7.67
C GLY A 70 0.88 -9.79 8.84
N TYR A 71 0.69 -11.10 8.73
CA TYR A 71 0.01 -11.91 9.74
C TYR A 71 1.01 -12.47 10.77
N SER A 72 0.51 -12.82 11.96
CA SER A 72 1.32 -13.36 13.06
C SER A 72 2.00 -14.69 12.75
N ASN A 73 1.53 -15.41 11.73
CA ASN A 73 2.12 -16.66 11.25
C ASN A 73 3.32 -16.46 10.30
N GLY A 74 3.79 -15.23 10.10
CA GLY A 74 4.91 -14.93 9.21
C GLY A 74 4.55 -14.93 7.72
N THR A 75 3.26 -14.78 7.38
CA THR A 75 2.80 -14.66 5.98
C THR A 75 2.22 -13.27 5.70
N PHE A 76 2.24 -12.84 4.45
CA PHE A 76 1.60 -11.59 4.02
C PHE A 76 0.25 -11.80 3.31
N LYS A 77 0.07 -12.99 2.73
CA LYS A 77 -1.05 -13.41 1.87
C LYS A 77 -1.25 -12.47 0.67
N PRO A 78 -0.25 -12.34 -0.22
CA PRO A 78 -0.26 -11.37 -1.32
C PRO A 78 -1.49 -11.46 -2.24
N GLN A 79 -1.97 -12.68 -2.52
CA GLN A 79 -3.14 -12.91 -3.40
C GLN A 79 -4.49 -12.76 -2.70
N GLN A 80 -4.51 -12.55 -1.38
CA GLN A 80 -5.76 -12.35 -0.67
C GLN A 80 -6.41 -11.04 -1.13
N LYS A 81 -7.73 -11.09 -1.34
CA LYS A 81 -8.54 -9.90 -1.67
C LYS A 81 -8.57 -8.96 -0.47
N VAL A 82 -8.52 -7.67 -0.75
CA VAL A 82 -8.55 -6.61 0.26
C VAL A 82 -9.99 -6.15 0.48
N THR A 83 -10.43 -6.06 1.73
CA THR A 83 -11.73 -5.46 2.05
C THR A 83 -11.65 -3.94 2.03
N ARG A 84 -12.79 -3.26 1.87
CA ARG A 84 -12.85 -1.79 1.94
C ARG A 84 -12.34 -1.24 3.28
N GLU A 85 -12.54 -1.99 4.37
CA GLU A 85 -12.05 -1.61 5.70
C GLU A 85 -10.53 -1.72 5.78
N GLU A 86 -9.97 -2.84 5.29
CA GLU A 86 -8.51 -3.02 5.23
C GLU A 86 -7.86 -1.91 4.39
N PHE A 87 -8.45 -1.56 3.25
CA PHE A 87 -7.97 -0.46 2.42
C PHE A 87 -8.01 0.88 3.16
N ALA A 88 -9.08 1.17 3.91
CA ALA A 88 -9.19 2.41 4.68
C ALA A 88 -8.09 2.53 5.74
N VAL A 89 -7.75 1.42 6.41
CA VAL A 89 -6.64 1.37 7.38
C VAL A 89 -5.29 1.65 6.69
N ILE A 90 -5.05 1.05 5.52
CA ILE A 90 -3.81 1.29 4.77
C ILE A 90 -3.71 2.76 4.34
N ALA A 91 -4.80 3.34 3.84
CA ALA A 91 -4.85 4.74 3.45
C ALA A 91 -4.60 5.67 4.66
N TYR A 92 -5.18 5.37 5.82
CA TYR A 92 -4.95 6.11 7.06
C TYR A 92 -3.47 6.05 7.49
N ASN A 93 -2.86 4.86 7.46
CA ASN A 93 -1.44 4.72 7.81
C ASN A 93 -0.53 5.44 6.82
N TYR A 94 -0.85 5.41 5.53
CA TYR A 94 -0.15 6.16 4.49
C TYR A 94 -0.20 7.68 4.76
N MET A 95 -1.38 8.21 5.08
CA MET A 95 -1.55 9.63 5.40
C MET A 95 -0.74 10.03 6.65
N ASN A 96 -0.77 9.19 7.68
CA ASN A 96 0.04 9.40 8.89
C ASN A 96 1.54 9.38 8.58
N TYR A 97 2.00 8.44 7.75
CA TYR A 97 3.40 8.38 7.30
C TYR A 97 3.82 9.64 6.55
N LYS A 98 2.95 10.18 5.68
CA LYS A 98 3.20 11.45 4.96
C LYS A 98 3.12 12.68 5.86
N GLY A 99 2.84 12.53 7.16
CA GLY A 99 2.70 13.66 8.08
C GLY A 99 1.42 14.46 7.87
N MET A 100 0.41 13.90 7.18
CA MET A 100 -0.91 14.52 6.99
C MET A 100 -1.79 14.41 8.25
N SER A 101 -1.20 14.11 9.40
CA SER A 101 -1.91 13.99 10.67
C SER A 101 -2.58 15.31 11.00
N SER A 102 -3.91 15.24 11.06
CA SER A 102 -4.87 16.27 11.39
C SER A 102 -4.30 17.36 12.30
N SER A 103 -4.15 18.56 11.75
CA SER A 103 -4.19 19.78 12.55
C SER A 103 -5.51 19.77 13.33
N LYS A 104 -5.48 19.31 14.59
CA LYS A 104 -6.51 19.66 15.57
C LYS A 104 -6.27 21.08 16.08
N ASN A 105 -6.18 22.06 15.18
CA ASN A 105 -6.35 23.47 15.51
C ASN A 105 -7.76 23.90 15.06
N GLY A 106 -8.77 23.35 15.72
CA GLY A 106 -10.15 23.51 15.26
C GLY A 106 -11.20 23.27 16.33
N CYS A 107 -11.00 23.80 17.53
CA CYS A 107 -12.03 24.54 18.29
C CYS A 107 -11.45 24.96 19.65
N SER A 108 -10.78 26.12 19.71
CA SER A 108 -10.49 26.81 20.98
C SER A 108 -11.44 27.99 21.21
N LEU A 109 -12.54 28.09 20.47
CA LEU A 109 -13.46 29.24 20.52
C LEU A 109 -14.93 28.81 20.44
N CYS A 110 -15.33 27.85 21.27
CA CYS A 110 -16.74 27.74 21.68
C CYS A 110 -16.75 27.64 23.21
N ARG A 111 -16.56 28.79 23.85
CA ARG A 111 -16.96 29.05 25.22
C ARG A 111 -17.90 30.23 25.20
#